data_AF-A0AAQ3NPI7-F1
#
_entry.id   AF-A0AAQ3NPI7-F1
#
_cell.length_a   1.000
_cell.length_b   1.000
_cell.length_c   1.000
_cell.angle_alpha   90.00
_cell.angle_beta   90.00
_cell.angle_gamma   90.00
#
_symmetry.space_group_name_H-M   'P 1'
#
loop_
_entity.id
_entity.type
_entity.pdbx_description
1 polymer ?
#
loop_
_entity_poly.entity_id
_entity_poly.type
_entity_poly.pdbx_seq_one_letter_code
_entity_poly.pdbx_strand_id
1 'polypeptide(L)'
;MEVVGFMACLKTLRIEIIKGGKVPSDQLSMLDALEYLHIGLWYDLEYFPENVLESLTSLQTLSIANCKNLKSLSEGVGHLACLQNLIISECPELVALPSNMSQLTVLRKVSIDSCSTLPYGLQFVPSLRTLDIESCMSTSLPDWLGDMTTLEELSIGFCKKLRSLPSSIQRLTNLSYLSIHCCLI
;
A
#
# COMPACT_ATOMS: atom_id res chain seq x y z
N MET A 1 -4.64 24.14 5.51
CA MET A 1 -5.35 22.89 5.89
C MET A 1 -6.27 23.07 7.11
N GLU A 2 -6.37 24.25 7.75
CA GLU A 2 -7.06 24.43 9.05
C GLU A 2 -8.54 24.02 9.15
N VAL A 3 -9.26 23.83 8.04
CA VAL A 3 -10.72 23.65 8.03
C VAL A 3 -11.16 22.18 8.16
N VAL A 4 -10.28 21.21 7.88
CA VAL A 4 -10.69 19.81 7.69
C VAL A 4 -11.08 19.13 9.02
N GLY A 5 -10.41 19.46 10.13
CA GLY A 5 -10.66 18.83 11.44
C GLY A 5 -12.07 19.00 12.01
N PHE A 6 -12.90 19.90 11.47
CA PHE A 6 -14.29 20.10 11.89
C PHE A 6 -15.30 19.30 11.07
N MET A 7 -14.85 18.58 10.04
CA MET A 7 -15.71 17.83 9.13
C MET A 7 -15.87 16.37 9.59
N ALA A 8 -16.48 16.14 10.75
CA ALA A 8 -16.63 14.80 11.34
C ALA A 8 -17.41 13.80 10.46
N CYS A 9 -18.19 14.27 9.48
CA CYS A 9 -18.89 13.41 8.51
C CYS A 9 -18.10 13.18 7.21
N LEU A 10 -16.85 13.66 7.13
CA LEU A 10 -16.04 13.55 5.91
C LEU A 10 -15.62 12.10 5.69
N LYS A 11 -16.08 11.52 4.59
CA LYS A 11 -15.74 10.14 4.20
C LYS A 11 -14.53 10.03 3.29
N THR A 12 -14.20 11.10 2.59
CA THR A 12 -13.16 11.09 1.56
C THR A 12 -12.28 12.32 1.72
N LEU A 13 -10.97 12.09 1.83
CA LEU A 13 -9.99 13.15 1.93
C LEU A 13 -8.84 12.89 0.95
N ARG A 14 -8.49 13.92 0.19
CA ARG A 14 -7.33 13.93 -0.70
C ARG A 14 -6.37 15.03 -0.27
N ILE A 15 -5.11 14.67 -0.06
CA ILE A 15 -4.04 15.56 0.38
C ILE A 15 -2.92 15.48 -0.64
N GLU A 16 -2.50 16.64 -1.16
CA GLU A 16 -1.39 16.76 -2.10
C GLU A 16 -0.39 17.77 -1.52
N ILE A 17 0.81 17.34 -1.16
CA ILE A 17 1.80 18.17 -0.43
C ILE A 17 3.08 18.28 -1.22
N ILE A 18 3.33 19.41 -1.89
CA ILE A 18 4.44 19.50 -2.84
C ILE A 18 5.81 19.68 -2.16
N LYS A 19 5.96 20.55 -1.15
CA LYS A 19 7.24 20.76 -0.45
C LYS A 19 7.05 21.45 0.90
N GLY A 20 7.83 21.08 1.91
CA GLY A 20 7.87 21.71 3.22
C GLY A 20 6.60 21.58 4.06
N GLY A 21 5.62 20.78 3.60
CA GLY A 21 4.41 20.51 4.37
C GLY A 21 4.66 19.48 5.46
N LYS A 22 4.07 19.72 6.63
CA LYS A 22 3.93 18.72 7.70
C LYS A 22 2.56 18.07 7.58
N VAL A 23 2.42 16.83 8.04
CA VAL A 23 1.09 16.23 8.22
C VAL A 23 0.35 17.08 9.25
N PRO A 24 -0.88 17.54 8.98
CA PRO A 24 -1.73 18.10 10.01
C PRO A 24 -2.25 16.94 10.88
N SER A 25 -1.36 16.32 11.64
CA SER A 25 -1.64 15.09 12.41
C SER A 25 -2.84 15.26 13.32
N ASP A 26 -2.92 16.43 13.94
CA ASP A 26 -3.93 16.76 14.94
C ASP A 26 -5.32 16.96 14.33
N GLN A 27 -5.40 17.21 13.02
CA GLN A 27 -6.69 17.37 12.33
C GLN A 27 -7.19 16.07 11.73
N LEU A 28 -6.27 15.22 11.25
CA LEU A 28 -6.61 13.91 10.71
C LEU A 28 -7.13 12.98 11.80
N SER A 29 -6.64 13.13 13.02
CA SER A 29 -7.10 12.32 14.15
C SER A 29 -8.56 12.53 14.55
N MET A 30 -9.19 13.60 14.06
CA MET A 30 -10.60 13.91 14.30
C MET A 30 -11.54 13.34 13.24
N LEU A 31 -11.01 12.66 12.21
CA LEU A 31 -11.78 12.15 11.07
C LEU A 31 -12.11 10.66 11.24
N ASP A 32 -12.82 10.32 12.30
CA ASP A 32 -13.19 8.95 12.66
C ASP A 32 -14.11 8.29 11.62
N ALA A 33 -14.90 9.06 10.87
CA ALA A 33 -15.77 8.59 9.78
C ALA A 33 -15.08 8.48 8.41
N LEU A 34 -13.77 8.74 8.32
CA LEU A 34 -13.05 8.73 7.05
C LEU A 34 -12.93 7.30 6.50
N GLU A 35 -13.41 7.08 5.28
CA GLU A 35 -13.41 5.78 4.59
C GLU A 35 -12.32 5.73 3.50
N TYR A 36 -11.95 6.87 2.92
CA TYR A 36 -10.95 6.98 1.86
C TYR A 36 -9.97 8.12 2.15
N LEU A 37 -8.68 7.80 2.17
CA LEU A 37 -7.59 8.75 2.32
C LEU A 37 -6.62 8.61 1.15
N HIS A 38 -6.39 9.70 0.42
CA HIS A 38 -5.32 9.80 -0.54
C HIS A 38 -4.27 10.81 -0.08
N ILE A 39 -3.00 10.41 -0.15
CA ILE A 39 -1.84 11.23 0.14
C ILE A 39 -0.90 11.20 -1.05
N GLY A 40 -0.61 12.38 -1.60
CA GLY A 40 0.09 12.54 -2.86
C GLY A 40 1.15 13.64 -2.84
N LEU A 41 2.08 13.54 -3.80
CA LEU A 41 3.09 14.55 -4.14
C LEU A 41 4.06 14.92 -3.02
N TRP A 42 4.13 14.12 -1.95
CA TRP A 42 4.91 14.42 -0.75
C TRP A 42 6.38 14.07 -0.87
N TYR A 43 7.15 15.02 -1.40
CA TYR A 43 8.57 14.78 -1.69
C TYR A 43 9.47 14.77 -0.45
N ASP A 44 9.10 15.41 0.66
CA ASP A 44 9.93 15.42 1.88
C ASP A 44 9.58 14.31 2.88
N LEU A 45 8.60 13.45 2.59
CA LEU A 45 8.13 12.40 3.50
C LEU A 45 8.99 11.16 3.40
N GLU A 46 9.79 10.89 4.43
CA GLU A 46 10.54 9.62 4.52
C GLU A 46 9.75 8.52 5.24
N TYR A 47 8.94 8.90 6.24
CA TYR A 47 8.14 8.01 7.06
C TYR A 47 6.81 8.66 7.39
N PHE A 48 5.73 7.88 7.34
CA PHE A 48 4.44 8.33 7.84
C PHE A 48 4.50 8.56 9.36
N PRO A 49 3.92 9.63 9.90
CA PRO A 49 3.75 9.74 11.36
C PRO A 49 2.77 8.69 11.87
N GLU A 50 3.13 8.07 12.98
CA GLU A 50 2.43 6.92 13.58
C GLU A 50 1.01 7.28 14.05
N ASN A 51 0.92 8.36 14.84
CA ASN A 51 -0.31 8.86 15.46
C ASN A 51 -1.43 9.23 14.47
N VAL A 52 -1.10 9.46 13.19
CA VAL A 52 -2.07 9.89 12.19
C VAL A 52 -2.96 8.74 11.72
N LEU A 53 -2.41 7.53 11.65
CA LEU A 53 -3.15 6.37 11.14
C LEU A 53 -3.93 5.66 12.25
N GLU A 54 -3.47 5.73 13.50
CA GLU A 54 -4.09 5.07 14.66
C GLU A 54 -5.57 5.43 14.88
N SER A 55 -5.95 6.64 14.50
CA SER A 55 -7.29 7.21 14.73
C SER A 55 -8.27 6.92 13.60
N LEU A 56 -7.78 6.55 12.41
CA LEU A 56 -8.59 6.37 11.19
C LEU A 56 -9.21 4.96 11.14
N THR A 57 -9.95 4.59 12.19
CA THR A 57 -10.46 3.22 12.39
C THR A 57 -11.53 2.80 11.37
N SER A 58 -12.23 3.75 10.75
CA SER A 58 -13.21 3.50 9.67
C SER A 58 -12.59 3.45 8.27
N LEU A 59 -11.27 3.67 8.14
CA LEU A 59 -10.63 3.79 6.84
C LEU A 59 -10.66 2.46 6.09
N GLN A 60 -11.23 2.47 4.89
CA GLN A 60 -11.36 1.31 4.02
C GLN A 60 -10.33 1.32 2.89
N THR A 61 -9.92 2.51 2.45
CA THR A 61 -8.93 2.67 1.38
C THR A 61 -7.87 3.70 1.74
N LEU A 62 -6.62 3.27 1.68
CA LEU A 62 -5.44 4.13 1.79
C LEU A 62 -4.73 4.16 0.44
N SER A 63 -4.59 5.35 -0.13
CA SER A 63 -3.88 5.59 -1.39
C SER A 63 -2.70 6.52 -1.16
N ILE A 64 -1.50 6.08 -1.52
CA ILE A 64 -0.26 6.84 -1.40
C ILE A 64 0.35 6.95 -2.78
N ALA A 65 0.57 8.17 -3.25
CA ALA A 65 1.10 8.42 -4.58
C ALA A 65 2.24 9.42 -4.57
N ASN A 66 3.19 9.29 -5.50
CA ASN A 66 4.20 10.32 -5.75
C ASN A 66 5.02 10.76 -4.52
N CYS A 67 5.19 9.89 -3.54
CA CYS A 67 6.00 10.14 -2.34
C CYS A 67 7.41 9.59 -2.56
N LYS A 68 8.24 10.36 -3.28
CA LYS A 68 9.50 9.86 -3.84
C LYS A 68 10.55 9.41 -2.81
N ASN A 69 10.53 9.99 -1.62
CA ASN A 69 11.48 9.67 -0.54
C ASN A 69 10.91 8.74 0.53
N LEU A 70 9.67 8.27 0.36
CA LEU A 70 9.00 7.42 1.35
C LEU A 70 9.65 6.04 1.39
N LYS A 71 10.24 5.68 2.53
CA LYS A 71 10.98 4.42 2.73
C LYS A 71 10.14 3.32 3.36
N SER A 72 9.23 3.70 4.26
CA SER A 72 8.31 2.79 4.96
C SER A 72 7.06 3.54 5.43
N LEU A 73 5.96 2.82 5.59
CA LEU A 73 4.83 3.27 6.41
C LEU A 73 5.14 3.06 7.90
N SER A 74 4.45 3.78 8.79
CA SER A 74 4.55 3.60 10.24
C SER A 74 3.74 2.40 10.73
N GLU A 75 4.03 1.94 11.95
CA GLU A 75 3.24 0.89 12.61
C GLU A 75 1.77 1.31 12.84
N GLY A 76 1.46 2.61 12.77
CA GLY A 76 0.08 3.12 12.75
C GLY A 76 -0.82 2.43 11.71
N VAL A 77 -0.28 1.92 10.59
CA VAL A 77 -1.04 1.18 9.57
C VAL A 77 -1.74 -0.05 10.17
N GLY A 78 -1.12 -0.76 11.11
CA GLY A 78 -1.70 -1.96 11.72
C GLY A 78 -2.98 -1.71 12.51
N HIS A 79 -3.26 -0.45 12.88
CA HIS A 79 -4.48 -0.04 13.58
C HIS A 79 -5.68 0.20 12.65
N LEU A 80 -5.48 0.20 11.33
CA LEU A 80 -6.54 0.44 10.35
C LEU A 80 -7.43 -0.81 10.20
N ALA A 81 -8.24 -1.10 11.22
CA ALA A 81 -9.02 -2.32 11.36
C ALA A 81 -10.04 -2.57 10.23
N CYS A 82 -10.45 -1.53 9.51
CA CYS A 82 -11.39 -1.62 8.39
C CYS A 82 -10.72 -1.57 7.01
N LEU A 83 -9.38 -1.51 6.93
CA LEU A 83 -8.67 -1.28 5.67
C LEU A 83 -8.80 -2.48 4.73
N GLN A 84 -9.46 -2.26 3.60
CA GLN A 84 -9.72 -3.27 2.57
C GLN A 84 -8.82 -3.11 1.35
N ASN A 85 -8.41 -1.87 1.04
CA ASN A 85 -7.62 -1.54 -0.14
C ASN A 85 -6.40 -0.68 0.24
N LEU A 86 -5.23 -1.10 -0.24
CA LEU A 86 -4.00 -0.31 -0.17
C LEU A 86 -3.46 -0.08 -1.58
N ILE A 87 -3.32 1.19 -1.96
CA ILE A 87 -2.83 1.60 -3.28
C ILE A 87 -1.55 2.40 -3.08
N ILE A 88 -0.46 1.96 -3.69
CA ILE A 88 0.84 2.62 -3.65
C ILE A 88 1.27 2.88 -5.09
N SER A 89 1.57 4.12 -5.44
CA SER A 89 1.97 4.50 -6.80
C SER A 89 3.15 5.46 -6.77
N GLU A 90 4.13 5.27 -7.65
CA GLU A 90 5.24 6.22 -7.83
C GLU A 90 6.00 6.51 -6.52
N CYS A 91 6.21 5.49 -5.70
CA CYS A 91 6.98 5.53 -4.45
C CYS A 91 8.20 4.60 -4.55
N PRO A 92 9.23 4.96 -5.33
CA PRO A 92 10.31 4.04 -5.71
C PRO A 92 11.20 3.61 -4.52
N GLU A 93 11.31 4.42 -3.48
CA GLU A 93 12.10 4.14 -2.27
C GLU A 93 11.34 3.30 -1.22
N LEU A 94 10.05 3.03 -1.43
CA LEU A 94 9.23 2.25 -0.50
C LEU A 94 9.53 0.76 -0.66
N VAL A 95 10.53 0.29 0.10
CA VAL A 95 11.01 -1.09 0.05
C VAL A 95 10.53 -1.93 1.24
N ALA A 96 9.89 -1.31 2.22
CA ALA A 96 9.36 -1.98 3.41
C ALA A 96 7.99 -1.43 3.82
N LEU A 97 7.20 -2.31 4.41
CA LEU A 97 5.97 -2.08 5.17
C LEU A 97 6.26 -2.44 6.65
N PRO A 98 5.49 -1.89 7.60
CA PRO A 98 5.73 -2.08 9.02
C PRO A 98 5.61 -3.56 9.45
N SER A 99 6.16 -3.87 10.62
CA SER A 99 6.22 -5.26 11.11
C SER A 99 4.84 -5.85 11.46
N ASN A 100 3.86 -4.98 11.73
CA ASN A 100 2.53 -5.32 12.21
C ASN A 100 1.46 -5.42 11.11
N MET A 101 1.86 -5.61 9.85
CA MET A 101 0.93 -5.87 8.74
C MET A 101 0.04 -7.11 8.96
N SER A 102 0.42 -8.00 9.86
CA SER A 102 -0.41 -9.14 10.32
C SER A 102 -1.70 -8.74 11.02
N GLN A 103 -1.81 -7.51 11.52
CA GLN A 103 -3.02 -6.96 12.15
C GLN A 103 -4.11 -6.63 11.12
N LEU A 104 -3.74 -6.45 9.85
CA LEU A 104 -4.68 -6.14 8.76
C LEU A 104 -5.44 -7.38 8.30
N THR A 105 -6.38 -7.84 9.12
CA THR A 105 -7.14 -9.08 8.90
C THR A 105 -8.25 -8.97 7.85
N VAL A 106 -8.52 -7.77 7.35
CA VAL A 106 -9.55 -7.50 6.33
C VAL A 106 -8.99 -6.87 5.05
N LEU A 107 -7.67 -6.66 4.94
CA LEU A 107 -7.05 -6.13 3.72
C LEU A 107 -7.17 -7.16 2.59
N ARG A 108 -7.93 -6.84 1.55
CA ARG A 108 -8.22 -7.75 0.43
C ARG A 108 -7.43 -7.44 -0.82
N LYS A 109 -7.21 -6.15 -1.09
CA LYS A 109 -6.57 -5.71 -2.33
C LYS A 109 -5.38 -4.81 -2.06
N VAL A 110 -4.27 -5.13 -2.70
CA VAL A 110 -3.07 -4.30 -2.75
C VAL A 110 -2.73 -4.03 -4.20
N SER A 111 -2.56 -2.76 -4.56
CA SER A 111 -2.10 -2.33 -5.87
C SER A 111 -0.81 -1.56 -5.70
N ILE A 112 0.25 -1.98 -6.38
CA ILE A 112 1.56 -1.34 -6.32
C ILE A 112 2.00 -1.02 -7.75
N ASP A 113 2.16 0.27 -8.03
CA ASP A 113 2.65 0.78 -9.31
C ASP A 113 3.99 1.52 -9.12
N SER A 114 4.90 1.29 -10.05
CA SER A 114 6.15 2.04 -10.19
C SER A 114 7.04 1.92 -8.95
N CYS A 115 7.16 0.70 -8.41
CA CYS A 115 8.07 0.35 -7.31
C CYS A 115 9.41 -0.19 -7.81
N SER A 116 10.45 -0.05 -6.98
CA SER A 116 11.75 -0.69 -7.23
C SER A 116 11.70 -2.21 -7.02
N THR A 117 10.98 -2.64 -5.99
CA THR A 117 10.67 -4.03 -5.62
C THR A 117 9.33 -4.07 -4.90
N LEU A 118 8.72 -5.26 -4.77
CA LEU A 118 7.64 -5.43 -3.80
C LEU A 118 8.17 -5.18 -2.37
N PRO A 119 7.46 -4.40 -1.55
CA PRO A 119 7.92 -4.06 -0.22
C PRO A 119 7.86 -5.27 0.70
N TYR A 120 8.94 -5.49 1.46
CA TYR A 120 8.93 -6.48 2.53
C TYR A 120 7.89 -6.09 3.59
N GLY A 121 7.23 -7.07 4.19
CA GLY A 121 6.13 -6.87 5.13
C GLY A 121 4.77 -7.20 4.51
N LEU A 122 4.64 -7.09 3.17
CA LEU A 122 3.43 -7.50 2.46
C LEU A 122 3.10 -8.98 2.66
N GLN A 123 4.13 -9.83 2.78
CA GLN A 123 3.97 -11.26 3.06
C GLN A 123 3.29 -11.59 4.40
N PHE A 124 3.19 -10.62 5.31
CA PHE A 124 2.56 -10.82 6.60
C PHE A 124 1.06 -10.50 6.60
N VAL A 125 0.51 -9.99 5.50
CA VAL A 125 -0.94 -9.72 5.40
C VAL A 125 -1.71 -11.04 5.24
N PRO A 126 -2.49 -11.48 6.23
CA PRO A 126 -3.09 -12.81 6.21
C PRO A 126 -4.29 -12.90 5.25
N SER A 127 -4.93 -11.78 4.93
CA SER A 127 -6.23 -11.72 4.27
C SER A 127 -6.19 -11.39 2.77
N LEU A 128 -5.01 -11.10 2.22
CA LEU A 128 -4.87 -10.58 0.86
C LEU A 128 -5.43 -11.56 -0.18
N ARG A 129 -6.22 -11.05 -1.12
CA ARG A 129 -6.87 -11.82 -2.20
C ARG A 129 -6.42 -11.37 -3.58
N THR A 130 -6.28 -10.06 -3.78
CA THR A 130 -5.88 -9.48 -5.05
C THR A 130 -4.58 -8.69 -4.88
N LEU A 131 -3.58 -9.02 -5.70
CA LEU A 131 -2.33 -8.27 -5.80
C LEU A 131 -2.12 -7.82 -7.25
N ASP A 132 -2.18 -6.51 -7.45
CA ASP A 132 -1.89 -5.86 -8.73
C ASP A 132 -0.49 -5.23 -8.67
N ILE A 133 0.39 -5.62 -9.58
CA ILE A 133 1.77 -5.15 -9.67
C ILE A 133 1.96 -4.53 -11.05
N GLU A 134 2.23 -3.24 -11.08
CA GLU A 134 2.43 -2.49 -12.31
C GLU A 134 3.80 -1.79 -12.31
N SER A 135 4.43 -1.73 -13.49
CA SER A 135 5.69 -0.99 -13.70
C SER A 135 6.79 -1.29 -12.66
N CYS A 136 6.87 -2.51 -12.13
CA CYS A 136 7.91 -2.89 -11.18
C CYS A 136 9.28 -2.96 -11.87
N MET A 137 10.29 -2.39 -11.22
CA MET A 137 11.66 -2.31 -11.77
C MET A 137 12.55 -3.48 -11.36
N SER A 138 12.03 -4.45 -10.61
CA SER A 138 12.76 -5.66 -10.21
C SER A 138 12.95 -6.63 -11.38
N THR A 139 14.06 -7.38 -11.35
CA THR A 139 14.32 -8.46 -12.32
C THR A 139 13.56 -9.74 -12.01
N SER A 140 13.15 -9.93 -10.75
CA SER A 140 12.37 -11.07 -10.26
C SER A 140 11.44 -10.63 -9.13
N LEU A 141 10.27 -11.26 -9.01
CA LEU A 141 9.44 -11.11 -7.81
C LEU A 141 10.01 -11.94 -6.65
N PRO A 142 9.78 -11.55 -5.39
CA PRO A 142 10.37 -12.20 -4.24
C PRO A 142 9.78 -13.59 -3.95
N ASP A 143 10.60 -14.51 -3.43
CA ASP A 143 10.21 -15.89 -3.15
C ASP A 143 9.08 -16.02 -2.11
N TRP A 144 8.96 -15.07 -1.17
CA TRP A 144 7.85 -15.09 -0.20
C TRP A 144 6.48 -14.92 -0.84
N LEU A 145 6.39 -14.49 -2.12
CA LEU A 145 5.12 -14.39 -2.83
C LEU A 145 4.39 -15.74 -2.82
N GLY A 146 5.12 -16.84 -2.94
CA GLY A 146 4.55 -18.19 -2.86
C GLY A 146 4.01 -18.59 -1.47
N ASP A 147 4.29 -17.82 -0.41
CA ASP A 147 3.76 -18.09 0.93
C ASP A 147 2.39 -17.43 1.15
N MET A 148 1.97 -16.55 0.24
CA MET A 148 0.67 -15.86 0.27
C MET A 148 -0.45 -16.77 -0.23
N THR A 149 -0.65 -17.91 0.43
CA THR A 149 -1.61 -18.96 0.03
C THR A 149 -3.07 -18.50 -0.02
N THR A 150 -3.39 -17.33 0.52
CA THR A 150 -4.72 -16.70 0.44
C THR A 150 -4.97 -15.92 -0.84
N LEU A 151 -3.94 -15.68 -1.66
CA LEU A 151 -4.04 -14.92 -2.90
C LEU A 151 -4.87 -15.68 -3.94
N GLU A 152 -5.87 -15.01 -4.49
CA GLU A 152 -6.83 -15.53 -5.47
C GLU A 152 -6.59 -14.93 -6.87
N GLU A 153 -6.10 -13.69 -6.93
CA GLU A 153 -5.83 -12.93 -8.15
C GLU A 153 -4.45 -12.26 -8.09
N LEU A 154 -3.64 -12.48 -9.13
CA LEU A 154 -2.34 -11.85 -9.32
C LEU A 154 -2.28 -11.25 -10.73
N SER A 155 -2.15 -9.92 -10.81
CA SER A 155 -1.90 -9.23 -12.06
C SER A 155 -0.50 -8.61 -12.05
N ILE A 156 0.27 -8.85 -13.11
CA ILE A 156 1.62 -8.31 -13.30
C ILE A 156 1.69 -7.65 -14.67
N GLY A 157 1.76 -6.33 -14.68
CA GLY A 157 1.74 -5.53 -15.88
C GLY A 157 2.95 -4.61 -16.00
N PHE A 158 3.34 -4.31 -17.24
CA PHE A 158 4.33 -3.28 -17.59
C PHE A 158 5.70 -3.40 -16.85
N CYS A 159 6.03 -4.56 -16.27
CA CYS A 159 7.27 -4.82 -15.54
C CYS A 159 8.40 -5.15 -16.53
N LYS A 160 8.91 -4.12 -17.21
CA LYS A 160 9.87 -4.27 -18.33
C LYS A 160 11.21 -4.92 -17.95
N LYS A 161 11.57 -4.98 -16.66
CA LYS A 161 12.81 -5.61 -16.20
C LYS A 161 12.62 -7.04 -15.71
N LEU A 162 11.38 -7.48 -15.50
CA LEU A 162 11.06 -8.79 -14.98
C LEU A 162 11.45 -9.84 -16.03
N ARG A 163 12.27 -10.82 -15.62
CA ARG A 163 12.77 -11.91 -16.49
C ARG A 163 12.24 -13.29 -16.11
N SER A 164 11.73 -13.42 -14.89
CA SER A 164 11.17 -14.67 -14.39
C SER A 164 10.28 -14.41 -13.18
N LEU A 165 9.37 -15.34 -12.93
CA LEU A 165 8.64 -15.43 -11.67
C LEU A 165 9.42 -16.33 -10.69
N PRO A 166 9.28 -16.11 -9.37
CA PRO A 166 9.88 -16.98 -8.36
C PRO A 166 9.28 -18.39 -8.46
N SER A 167 10.11 -19.41 -8.29
CA SER A 167 9.67 -20.82 -8.33
C SER A 167 8.60 -21.14 -7.29
N SER A 168 8.56 -20.37 -6.20
CA SER A 168 7.58 -20.48 -5.13
C SER A 168 6.16 -20.14 -5.57
N ILE A 169 5.95 -19.47 -6.72
CA ILE A 169 4.61 -19.12 -7.21
C ILE A 169 3.69 -20.33 -7.36
N GLN A 170 4.25 -21.52 -7.59
CA GLN A 170 3.52 -22.80 -7.63
C GLN A 170 2.83 -23.18 -6.30
N ARG A 171 3.22 -22.55 -5.19
CA ARG A 171 2.62 -22.75 -3.86
C ARG A 171 1.35 -21.93 -3.64
N LEU A 172 0.98 -21.04 -4.56
CA LEU A 172 -0.24 -20.26 -4.51
C LEU A 172 -1.48 -21.11 -4.85
N THR A 173 -1.88 -21.97 -3.92
CA THR A 173 -2.92 -22.99 -4.16
C THR A 173 -4.32 -22.44 -4.40
N ASN A 174 -4.61 -21.20 -3.98
CA ASN A 174 -5.92 -20.55 -4.20
C ASN A 174 -5.94 -19.61 -5.41
N LEU A 175 -4.81 -19.45 -6.12
CA LEU A 175 -4.72 -18.55 -7.25
C LEU A 175 -5.58 -19.06 -8.41
N SER A 176 -6.61 -18.30 -8.75
CA SER A 176 -7.57 -18.61 -9.81
C SER A 176 -7.42 -17.71 -11.03
N TYR A 177 -6.82 -16.53 -10.84
CA TYR A 177 -6.54 -15.58 -11.89
C TYR A 177 -5.06 -15.16 -11.86
N LEU A 178 -4.37 -15.39 -12.97
CA LEU A 178 -3.00 -14.91 -13.20
C LEU A 178 -2.96 -14.18 -14.54
N SER A 179 -2.65 -12.89 -14.48
CA SER A 179 -2.46 -12.05 -15.66
C SER A 179 -1.03 -11.55 -15.69
N ILE A 180 -0.34 -11.75 -16.82
CA ILE A 180 1.00 -11.22 -17.06
C ILE A 180 1.00 -10.58 -18.44
N HIS A 181 1.23 -9.28 -18.49
CA HIS A 181 1.22 -8.53 -19.75
C HIS A 181 2.32 -7.48 -19.79
N CYS A 182 2.80 -7.18 -20.99
CA CYS A 182 3.82 -6.15 -21.22
C CYS A 182 5.10 -6.33 -20.37
N CYS A 183 5.45 -7.58 -20.03
CA CYS A 183 6.67 -7.98 -19.31
C CYS A 183 7.64 -8.70 -20.26
N LEU A 184 8.92 -8.83 -19.88
CA LEU A 184 9.96 -9.52 -20.68
C LEU A 184 10.26 -10.95 -20.17
N ILE A 185 9.31 -11.59 -19.50
CA ILE A 185 9.48 -12.92 -18.88
C ILE A 185 9.48 -14.05 -19.91
#